data_AF-A0A6J5XRK2-F1
#
_entry.id   AF-A0A6J5XRK2-F1
#
_cell.length_a   1.000
_cell.length_b   1.000
_cell.length_c   1.000
_cell.angle_alpha   90.00
_cell.angle_beta   90.00
_cell.angle_gamma   90.00
#
_symmetry.space_group_name_H-M   'P 1'
#
loop_
_entity.id
_entity.type
_entity.pdbx_description
1 polymer ?
#
loop_
_entity_poly.entity_id
_entity_poly.type
_entity_poly.pdbx_seq_one_letter_code
_entity_poly.pdbx_strand_id
1 'polypeptide(L)'
;MLKQRKPEDIEAPFPWAAPKRATVHSLEYLHSNRIGTISGLVQCQNCDESYEISYDLRQKFTEIASYIWEHKSAMQDRAPTVWMNPALPDCKHCDQRNCMKPVISKKRSINWLFLFLGQMLGCCQTSELKYFCKHTKNHRTGAKDRVLYLTYLGIYKQLAPHWTL
;
A
#
# COMPACT_ATOMS: atom_id res chain seq x y z
N MET A 1 32.17 -11.75 -5.47
CA MET A 1 31.56 -10.81 -6.45
C MET A 1 30.80 -9.71 -5.71
N LEU A 2 31.30 -8.47 -5.76
CA LEU A 2 30.62 -7.31 -5.19
C LEU A 2 29.36 -7.04 -6.02
N LYS A 3 28.17 -7.27 -5.44
CA LYS A 3 26.89 -6.90 -6.07
C LYS A 3 26.89 -5.38 -6.26
N GLN A 4 27.00 -4.93 -7.51
CA GLN A 4 26.83 -3.52 -7.85
C GLN A 4 25.51 -3.01 -7.25
N ARG A 5 25.59 -1.91 -6.50
CA ARG A 5 24.44 -1.25 -5.88
C ARG A 5 23.59 -0.70 -7.02
N LYS A 6 22.44 -1.33 -7.27
CA LYS A 6 21.49 -0.85 -8.28
C LYS A 6 21.12 0.62 -7.98
N PRO A 7 21.01 1.50 -8.99
CA PRO A 7 20.68 2.91 -8.80
C PRO A 7 19.45 3.06 -7.91
N GLU A 8 19.48 4.03 -7.00
CA GLU A 8 18.39 4.28 -6.05
C GLU A 8 17.19 4.91 -6.74
N ASP A 9 17.46 5.80 -7.68
CA ASP A 9 16.46 6.45 -8.49
C ASP A 9 15.93 5.50 -9.58
N ILE A 10 14.63 5.58 -9.82
CA ILE A 10 13.90 4.82 -10.84
C ILE A 10 12.89 5.75 -11.49
N GLU A 11 12.48 5.42 -12.71
CA GLU A 11 11.29 6.02 -13.29
C GLU A 11 10.08 5.75 -12.39
N ALA A 12 9.30 6.80 -12.11
CA ALA A 12 8.13 6.71 -11.26
C ALA A 12 7.05 5.88 -11.99
N PRO A 13 6.59 4.76 -11.40
CA PRO A 13 5.60 3.90 -12.05
C PRO A 13 4.20 4.52 -12.10
N PHE A 14 3.95 5.58 -11.31
CA PHE A 14 2.67 6.27 -11.20
C PHE A 14 2.89 7.76 -10.89
N PRO A 15 1.95 8.65 -11.24
CA PRO A 15 2.06 10.09 -10.93
C PRO A 15 2.20 10.43 -9.44
N TRP A 16 1.69 9.57 -8.55
CA TRP A 16 1.83 9.73 -7.10
C TRP A 16 3.14 9.18 -6.53
N ALA A 17 3.89 8.41 -7.32
CA ALA A 17 5.13 7.76 -6.88
C ALA A 17 6.30 8.72 -7.07
N ALA A 18 7.17 8.82 -6.07
CA ALA A 18 8.43 9.53 -6.23
C ALA A 18 9.37 8.71 -7.13
N PRO A 19 10.39 9.33 -7.76
CA PRO A 19 11.38 8.64 -8.59
C PRO A 19 12.38 7.80 -7.76
N LYS A 20 11.90 7.14 -6.70
CA LYS A 20 12.62 6.26 -5.78
C LYS A 20 11.76 5.06 -5.47
N ARG A 21 12.40 3.90 -5.30
CA ARG A 21 11.70 2.63 -5.04
C ARG A 21 10.84 2.70 -3.80
N ALA A 22 9.61 2.20 -3.91
CA ALA A 22 8.68 2.10 -2.79
C ALA A 22 8.46 3.44 -2.05
N THR A 23 8.56 4.55 -2.78
CA THR A 23 8.39 5.90 -2.24
C THR A 23 7.18 6.57 -2.89
N VAL A 24 6.30 7.10 -2.05
CA VAL A 24 5.09 7.85 -2.38
C VAL A 24 5.38 9.33 -2.08
N HIS A 25 4.82 10.23 -2.89
CA HIS A 25 4.85 11.66 -2.58
C HIS A 25 3.97 12.02 -1.38
N SER A 26 4.24 13.16 -0.72
CA SER A 26 3.42 13.65 0.39
C SER A 26 2.03 14.10 -0.07
N LEU A 27 1.07 14.16 0.86
CA LEU A 27 -0.28 14.69 0.59
C LEU A 27 -0.25 16.12 0.05
N GLU A 28 0.68 16.95 0.52
CA GLU A 28 0.87 18.32 0.02
C GLU A 28 1.27 18.33 -1.45
N TYR A 29 2.22 17.48 -1.85
CA TYR A 29 2.62 17.32 -3.23
C TYR A 29 1.45 16.82 -4.08
N LEU A 30 0.78 15.75 -3.62
CA LEU A 30 -0.34 15.15 -4.37
C LEU A 30 -1.48 16.17 -4.57
N HIS A 31 -1.78 16.95 -3.53
CA HIS A 31 -2.78 18.02 -3.61
C HIS A 31 -2.36 19.13 -4.58
N SER A 32 -1.13 19.62 -4.48
CA SER A 32 -0.60 20.69 -5.35
C SER A 32 -0.58 20.29 -6.82
N ASN A 33 -0.40 18.99 -7.09
CA ASN A 33 -0.41 18.41 -8.44
C ASN A 33 -1.79 17.88 -8.87
N ARG A 34 -2.87 18.21 -8.12
CA ARG A 34 -4.26 17.83 -8.42
C ARG A 34 -4.49 16.31 -8.53
N ILE A 35 -3.68 15.53 -7.81
CA ILE A 35 -3.83 14.08 -7.69
C ILE A 35 -4.75 13.79 -6.50
N GLY A 36 -6.06 13.80 -6.76
CA GLY A 36 -7.09 13.51 -5.75
C GLY A 36 -7.61 12.07 -5.78
N THR A 37 -7.41 11.35 -6.88
CA THR A 37 -7.95 10.01 -7.09
C THR A 37 -6.84 9.02 -7.36
N ILE A 38 -6.86 7.89 -6.66
CA ILE A 38 -5.90 6.80 -6.83
C ILE A 38 -6.63 5.56 -7.31
N SER A 39 -6.24 5.06 -8.47
CA SER A 39 -6.88 3.91 -9.12
C SER A 39 -5.99 2.68 -9.12
N GLY A 40 -6.61 1.51 -9.25
CA GLY A 40 -5.90 0.24 -9.35
C GLY A 40 -6.78 -0.89 -9.87
N LEU A 41 -6.14 -1.82 -10.59
CA LEU A 41 -6.79 -2.99 -11.16
C LEU A 41 -7.07 -4.03 -10.08
N VAL A 42 -8.30 -4.54 -10.06
CA VAL A 42 -8.72 -5.68 -9.25
C VAL A 42 -9.27 -6.79 -10.13
N GLN A 43 -9.16 -8.04 -9.67
CA GLN A 43 -9.66 -9.23 -10.34
C GLN A 43 -10.50 -10.08 -9.39
N CYS A 44 -11.68 -10.48 -9.84
CA CYS A 44 -12.53 -11.41 -9.13
C CYS A 44 -11.87 -12.79 -9.06
N GLN A 45 -11.80 -13.39 -7.88
CA GLN A 45 -11.24 -14.73 -7.70
C GLN A 45 -12.21 -15.87 -8.07
N ASN A 46 -13.43 -15.52 -8.51
CA ASN A 46 -14.49 -16.49 -8.80
C ASN A 46 -14.86 -16.54 -10.28
N CYS A 47 -14.93 -15.39 -10.95
CA CYS A 47 -15.32 -15.29 -12.36
C CYS A 47 -14.23 -14.64 -13.24
N ASP A 48 -13.03 -14.41 -12.70
CA ASP A 48 -11.85 -13.85 -13.36
C ASP A 48 -11.99 -12.44 -13.98
N GLU A 49 -13.18 -11.85 -13.92
CA GLU A 49 -13.45 -10.47 -14.35
C GLU A 49 -12.55 -9.47 -13.66
N SER A 50 -12.01 -8.54 -14.45
CA SER A 50 -11.04 -7.55 -14.00
C SER A 50 -11.46 -6.16 -14.41
N TYR A 51 -11.38 -5.22 -13.47
CA TYR A 51 -11.68 -3.81 -13.73
C TYR A 51 -10.95 -2.91 -12.75
N GLU A 52 -10.80 -1.65 -13.14
CA GLU A 52 -10.22 -0.64 -12.29
C GLU A 52 -11.24 -0.13 -11.27
N ILE A 53 -10.80 0.04 -10.03
CA ILE A 53 -11.53 0.79 -9.00
C ILE A 53 -10.68 1.97 -8.54
N SER A 54 -11.35 2.98 -7.98
CA SER A 54 -10.73 4.25 -7.63
C SER A 54 -11.10 4.66 -6.20
N TYR A 55 -10.16 5.33 -5.53
CA TYR A 55 -10.37 5.88 -4.19
C TYR A 55 -10.14 7.39 -4.19
N ASP A 56 -10.97 8.11 -3.45
CA ASP A 56 -10.66 9.47 -3.02
C ASP A 56 -9.50 9.42 -2.02
N LEU A 57 -8.40 10.10 -2.35
CA LEU A 57 -7.17 10.08 -1.58
C LEU A 57 -7.37 10.62 -0.16
N ARG A 58 -8.08 11.75 -0.01
CA ARG A 58 -8.22 12.42 1.28
C ARG A 58 -9.12 11.60 2.19
N GLN A 59 -10.27 11.18 1.69
CA GLN A 59 -11.22 10.37 2.44
C GLN A 59 -10.56 9.09 2.96
N LYS A 60 -9.96 8.29 2.06
CA LYS A 60 -9.35 7.02 2.45
C LYS A 60 -8.13 7.19 3.34
N PHE A 61 -7.32 8.22 3.10
CA PHE A 61 -6.20 8.51 4.00
C PHE A 61 -6.69 8.85 5.40
N THR A 62 -7.70 9.71 5.55
CA THR A 62 -8.27 10.07 6.85
C THR A 62 -8.82 8.85 7.58
N GLU A 63 -9.57 7.97 6.90
CA GLU A 63 -10.08 6.71 7.47
C GLU A 63 -8.95 5.86 8.07
N ILE A 64 -7.86 5.67 7.32
CA ILE A 64 -6.73 4.85 7.76
C ILE A 64 -5.92 5.55 8.86
N ALA A 65 -5.70 6.85 8.73
CA ALA A 65 -4.98 7.65 9.71
C ALA A 65 -5.65 7.59 11.09
N SER A 66 -6.97 7.76 11.14
CA SER A 66 -7.76 7.61 12.37
C SER A 66 -7.62 6.21 12.96
N TYR A 67 -7.77 5.17 12.13
CA TYR A 67 -7.60 3.79 12.59
C TYR A 67 -6.22 3.53 13.19
N ILE A 68 -5.15 3.98 12.53
CA ILE A 68 -3.79 3.86 13.04
C ILE A 68 -3.67 4.58 14.39
N TRP A 69 -4.11 5.83 14.49
CA TRP A 69 -4.02 6.61 15.72
C TRP A 69 -4.70 5.91 16.90
N GLU A 70 -5.91 5.42 16.69
CA GLU A 70 -6.72 4.76 17.72
C GLU A 70 -6.14 3.41 18.18
N HIS A 71 -5.49 2.65 17.28
CA HIS A 71 -5.13 1.26 17.55
C HIS A 71 -3.62 1.01 17.69
N LYS A 72 -2.76 1.97 17.31
CA LYS A 72 -1.29 1.77 17.25
C LYS A 72 -0.69 1.26 18.55
N SER A 73 -1.14 1.76 19.70
CA SER A 73 -0.64 1.32 21.02
C SER A 73 -0.89 -0.18 21.27
N ALA A 74 -2.01 -0.72 20.78
CA ALA A 74 -2.38 -2.13 20.91
C ALA A 74 -1.68 -3.03 19.88
N MET A 75 -1.19 -2.48 18.77
CA MET A 75 -0.58 -3.25 17.68
C MET A 75 0.77 -3.88 18.05
N GLN A 76 1.53 -3.32 19.00
CA GLN A 76 2.82 -3.88 19.47
C GLN A 76 3.77 -4.30 18.33
N ASP A 77 3.92 -3.42 17.35
CA ASP A 77 4.71 -3.63 16.12
C ASP A 77 4.25 -4.78 15.21
N ARG A 78 2.98 -5.17 15.30
CA ARG A 78 2.36 -6.22 14.48
C ARG A 78 1.08 -5.71 13.82
N ALA A 79 0.88 -6.12 12.56
CA ALA A 79 -0.35 -5.78 11.86
C ALA A 79 -1.54 -6.46 12.53
N PRO A 80 -2.64 -5.73 12.80
CA PRO A 80 -3.86 -6.32 13.34
C PRO A 80 -4.49 -7.30 12.33
N THR A 81 -5.37 -8.17 12.83
CA THR A 81 -6.04 -9.21 12.04
C THR A 81 -6.75 -8.66 10.80
N VAL A 82 -7.35 -7.47 10.89
CA VAL A 82 -8.04 -6.82 9.77
C VAL A 82 -7.12 -6.42 8.62
N TRP A 83 -5.84 -6.13 8.90
CA TRP A 83 -4.85 -5.89 7.85
C TRP A 83 -4.27 -7.18 7.29
N MET A 84 -4.14 -8.22 8.13
CA MET A 84 -3.70 -9.53 7.70
C MET A 84 -4.73 -10.24 6.80
N ASN A 85 -6.02 -9.97 7.05
CA ASN A 85 -7.17 -10.50 6.31
C ASN A 85 -8.00 -9.32 5.78
N PRO A 86 -7.53 -8.63 4.73
CA PRO A 86 -8.17 -7.42 4.24
C PRO A 86 -9.57 -7.72 3.69
N ALA A 87 -10.52 -6.83 3.99
CA ALA A 87 -11.80 -6.81 3.30
C ALA A 87 -11.58 -6.37 1.84
N LEU A 88 -12.06 -7.19 0.92
CA LEU A 88 -11.99 -7.00 -0.51
C LEU A 88 -13.34 -6.44 -1.01
N PRO A 89 -13.35 -5.70 -2.12
CA PRO A 89 -14.59 -5.30 -2.78
C PRO A 89 -15.38 -6.51 -3.28
N ASP A 90 -16.69 -6.30 -3.42
CA ASP A 90 -17.61 -7.25 -4.06
C ASP A 90 -17.46 -7.21 -5.58
N CYS A 91 -17.73 -8.32 -6.26
CA CYS A 91 -17.70 -8.37 -7.72
C CYS A 91 -19.02 -7.87 -8.30
N LYS A 92 -18.98 -6.83 -9.13
CA LYS A 92 -20.14 -6.29 -9.85
C LYS A 92 -20.67 -7.17 -11.00
N HIS A 93 -20.03 -8.30 -11.30
CA HIS A 93 -20.38 -9.18 -12.43
C HIS A 93 -21.00 -10.52 -12.00
N CYS A 94 -20.60 -11.06 -10.84
CA CYS A 94 -21.07 -12.38 -10.37
C CYS A 94 -21.69 -12.33 -8.95
N ASP A 95 -21.90 -11.12 -8.42
CA ASP A 95 -22.49 -10.81 -7.10
C ASP A 95 -21.81 -11.49 -5.90
N GLN A 96 -20.64 -12.11 -6.11
CA GLN A 96 -19.84 -12.67 -5.05
C GLN A 96 -19.23 -11.55 -4.22
N ARG A 97 -19.37 -11.65 -2.90
CA ARG A 97 -18.84 -10.66 -1.96
C ARG A 97 -17.38 -10.93 -1.63
N ASN A 98 -16.65 -9.87 -1.26
CA ASN A 98 -15.30 -9.99 -0.69
C ASN A 98 -14.33 -10.82 -1.56
N CYS A 99 -14.37 -10.65 -2.88
CA CYS A 99 -13.67 -11.53 -3.83
C CYS A 99 -12.77 -10.80 -4.84
N MET A 100 -12.81 -9.46 -4.89
CA MET A 100 -11.99 -8.66 -5.80
C MET A 100 -10.59 -8.43 -5.22
N LYS A 101 -9.62 -9.26 -5.60
CA LYS A 101 -8.22 -9.07 -5.17
C LYS A 101 -7.51 -8.04 -6.03
N PRO A 102 -6.57 -7.26 -5.48
CA PRO A 102 -5.74 -6.37 -6.29
C PRO A 102 -4.81 -7.17 -7.19
N VAL A 103 -4.63 -6.72 -8.43
CA VAL A 103 -3.63 -7.27 -9.34
C VAL A 103 -2.27 -6.69 -8.97
N ILE A 104 -1.43 -7.51 -8.33
CA ILE A 104 -0.11 -7.09 -7.86
C ILE A 104 0.94 -7.34 -8.95
N SER A 105 1.56 -6.26 -9.41
CA SER A 105 2.58 -6.29 -10.46
C SER A 105 3.98 -6.65 -9.90
N LYS A 106 5.02 -6.53 -10.73
CA LYS A 106 6.42 -6.72 -10.30
C LYS A 106 6.77 -5.70 -9.21
N LYS A 107 7.60 -6.11 -8.23
CA LYS A 107 8.02 -5.33 -7.04
C LYS A 107 8.32 -3.83 -7.26
N ARG A 108 8.89 -3.46 -8.41
CA ARG A 108 9.25 -2.07 -8.74
C ARG A 108 8.04 -1.19 -9.08
N SER A 109 6.93 -1.79 -9.47
CA SER A 109 5.73 -1.13 -9.99
C SER A 109 4.48 -1.50 -9.19
N ILE A 110 4.66 -2.01 -7.97
CA ILE A 110 3.53 -2.26 -7.06
C ILE A 110 2.87 -0.92 -6.76
N ASN A 111 1.54 -0.88 -6.90
CA ASN A 111 0.72 0.29 -6.62
C ASN A 111 0.52 0.46 -5.10
N TRP A 112 1.60 0.83 -4.40
CA TRP A 112 1.64 0.91 -2.93
C TRP A 112 0.56 1.82 -2.36
N LEU A 113 0.31 2.98 -2.99
CA LEU A 113 -0.67 3.93 -2.50
C LEU A 113 -2.10 3.38 -2.65
N PHE A 114 -2.44 2.77 -3.79
CA PHE A 114 -3.74 2.12 -3.97
C PHE A 114 -3.98 1.01 -2.94
N LEU A 115 -2.99 0.14 -2.74
CA LEU A 115 -3.09 -0.95 -1.77
C LEU A 115 -3.23 -0.42 -0.34
N PHE A 116 -2.52 0.66 0.01
CA PHE A 116 -2.66 1.31 1.30
C PHE A 116 -4.08 1.87 1.49
N LEU A 117 -4.57 2.68 0.55
CA LEU A 117 -5.88 3.34 0.63
C LEU A 117 -7.06 2.35 0.66
N GLY A 118 -6.93 1.23 -0.03
CA GLY A 118 -7.90 0.14 0.01
C GLY A 118 -7.73 -0.80 1.22
N GLN A 119 -6.75 -0.55 2.10
CA GLN A 119 -6.35 -1.46 3.19
C GLN A 119 -6.02 -2.90 2.72
N MET A 120 -5.53 -3.06 1.48
CA MET A 120 -5.25 -4.34 0.82
C MET A 120 -3.76 -4.75 0.84
N LEU A 121 -2.90 -4.07 1.60
CA LEU A 121 -1.47 -4.46 1.71
C LEU A 121 -1.28 -5.90 2.25
N GLY A 122 -2.26 -6.45 2.96
CA GLY A 122 -2.28 -7.85 3.40
C GLY A 122 -2.28 -8.86 2.24
N CYS A 123 -2.77 -8.46 1.05
CA CYS A 123 -2.73 -9.28 -0.16
C CYS A 123 -1.32 -9.48 -0.69
N CYS A 124 -0.36 -8.62 -0.34
CA CYS A 124 1.02 -8.76 -0.76
C CYS A 124 1.66 -10.03 -0.18
N GLN A 125 2.56 -10.61 -0.95
CA GLN A 125 3.49 -11.62 -0.47
C GLN A 125 4.49 -11.00 0.50
N THR A 126 4.98 -11.79 1.47
CA THR A 126 6.03 -11.35 2.41
C THR A 126 7.28 -10.82 1.69
N SER A 127 7.59 -11.37 0.51
CA SER A 127 8.76 -10.96 -0.29
C SER A 127 8.61 -9.56 -0.93
N GLU A 128 7.38 -9.09 -1.11
CA GLU A 128 7.03 -7.75 -1.62
C GLU A 128 7.04 -6.74 -0.48
N LEU A 129 6.46 -7.08 0.67
CA LEU A 129 6.53 -6.26 1.89
C LEU A 129 7.97 -6.05 2.35
N LYS A 130 8.80 -7.11 2.30
CA LYS A 130 10.26 -7.00 2.54
C LYS A 130 10.96 -6.11 1.52
N TYR A 131 10.47 -6.04 0.28
CA TYR A 131 11.01 -5.13 -0.73
C TYR A 131 10.70 -3.68 -0.38
N PHE A 132 9.47 -3.37 0.03
CA PHE A 132 9.12 -2.05 0.55
C PHE A 132 10.04 -1.67 1.72
N CYS A 133 10.10 -2.52 2.76
CA CYS A 133 10.91 -2.26 3.95
C CYS A 133 12.40 -2.03 3.62
N LYS A 134 12.95 -2.78 2.66
CA LYS A 134 14.34 -2.60 2.19
C LYS A 134 14.58 -1.18 1.67
N HIS A 135 13.64 -0.66 0.90
CA HIS A 135 13.81 0.60 0.18
C HIS A 135 13.35 1.82 1.00
N THR A 136 12.60 1.59 2.08
CA THR A 136 12.20 2.62 3.05
C THR A 136 13.01 2.58 4.35
N LYS A 137 14.14 1.86 4.35
CA LYS A 137 15.07 1.73 5.49
C LYS A 137 14.43 1.16 6.77
N ASN A 138 13.42 0.31 6.62
CA ASN A 138 12.78 -0.41 7.72
C ASN A 138 13.39 -1.81 7.92
N HIS A 139 13.28 -2.35 9.14
CA HIS A 139 13.77 -3.69 9.47
C HIS A 139 13.04 -4.78 8.65
N ARG A 140 13.79 -5.77 8.16
CA ARG A 140 13.29 -6.82 7.25
C ARG A 140 13.18 -8.18 7.95
N THR A 141 12.33 -8.25 8.96
CA THR A 141 12.08 -9.51 9.69
C THR A 141 11.38 -10.56 8.82
N GLY A 142 11.42 -11.83 9.26
CA GLY A 142 10.74 -12.95 8.63
C GLY A 142 9.20 -12.92 8.75
N ALA A 143 8.69 -12.34 9.83
CA ALA A 143 7.27 -12.37 10.17
C ALA A 143 6.45 -11.41 9.30
N LYS A 144 5.39 -11.91 8.64
CA LYS A 144 4.57 -11.15 7.68
C LYS A 144 3.83 -10.00 8.36
N ASP A 145 3.23 -10.24 9.52
CA ASP A 145 2.52 -9.26 10.34
C ASP A 145 3.39 -8.05 10.70
N ARG A 146 4.66 -8.27 11.05
CA ARG A 146 5.62 -7.20 11.37
C ARG A 146 6.00 -6.38 10.14
N VAL A 147 6.33 -7.02 9.02
CA VAL A 147 6.68 -6.25 7.80
C VAL A 147 5.46 -5.57 7.18
N LEU A 148 4.26 -6.12 7.37
CA LEU A 148 3.00 -5.48 6.95
C LEU A 148 2.74 -4.20 7.76
N TYR A 149 2.86 -4.28 9.09
CA TYR A 149 2.77 -3.11 9.97
C TYR A 149 3.74 -2.00 9.59
N LEU A 150 5.02 -2.35 9.39
CA LEU A 150 6.05 -1.40 8.96
C LEU A 150 5.74 -0.78 7.58
N THR A 151 5.08 -1.53 6.70
CA THR A 151 4.67 -1.02 5.38
C THR A 151 3.54 0.00 5.51
N TYR A 152 2.51 -0.28 6.30
CA TYR A 152 1.43 0.69 6.60
C TYR A 152 1.98 1.98 7.21
N LEU A 153 2.78 1.87 8.28
CA LEU A 153 3.35 3.05 8.92
C LEU A 153 4.36 3.78 8.03
N GLY A 154 5.10 3.05 7.20
CA GLY A 154 6.04 3.61 6.25
C GLY A 154 5.35 4.47 5.19
N ILE A 155 4.22 4.01 4.64
CA ILE A 155 3.42 4.79 3.68
C ILE A 155 2.76 5.99 4.37
N TYR A 156 2.18 5.79 5.56
CA TYR A 156 1.62 6.88 6.36
C TYR A 156 2.63 8.03 6.54
N LYS A 157 3.85 7.71 6.97
CA LYS A 157 4.91 8.72 7.21
C LYS A 157 5.37 9.42 5.94
N GLN A 158 5.30 8.76 4.77
CA GLN A 158 5.61 9.40 3.50
C GLN A 158 4.51 10.38 3.07
N LEU A 159 3.24 10.00 3.27
CA LEU A 159 2.08 10.83 2.96
C LEU A 159 1.97 12.05 3.89
N ALA A 160 2.19 11.86 5.18
CA ALA A 160 2.06 12.90 6.21
C ALA A 160 3.35 13.02 7.05
N PRO A 161 4.46 13.54 6.47
CA PRO A 161 5.77 13.57 7.13
C PRO A 161 5.81 14.47 8.37
N HIS A 162 4.88 15.43 8.48
CA HIS A 162 4.76 16.34 9.61
C HIS A 162 3.81 15.83 10.70
N TRP A 163 3.09 14.73 10.46
CA TRP A 163 2.16 14.18 11.44
C TRP A 163 2.87 13.10 12.25
N THR A 164 3.06 13.36 13.54
CA THR A 164 3.61 12.39 14.48
C THR A 164 2.51 11.42 14.94
N LEU A 165 2.72 10.13 14.70
CA LEU A 165 1.97 9.02 15.31
C LEU A 165 2.49 8.70 16.70
#